data_AF-A0A9E0DH62-F1
#
_entry.id   AF-A0A9E0DH62-F1
#
_cell.length_a   1.000
_cell.length_b   1.000
_cell.length_c   1.000
_cell.angle_alpha   90.00
_cell.angle_beta   90.00
_cell.angle_gamma   90.00
#
_symmetry.space_group_name_H-M   'P 1'
#
loop_
_entity.id
_entity.type
_entity.pdbx_description
1 polymer ?
#
loop_
_entity_poly.entity_id
_entity_poly.type
_entity_poly.pdbx_seq_one_letter_code
_entity_poly.pdbx_strand_id
1 'polypeptide(L)'
;MAELTRKAFHDLAVECRDLAQELARHEQDQVDVALCRRFNEWLPRLLAYDPLRLVLPTLTPARPLTRNMLFAAVTLISVILALVFQEPLGRLFLFAIVSAVTLTAITLFLVPVRLYGTTVALIEGKVLRVVNVLEAKLMTGEMGFTEAAFFVVKDNLTAAQAELRQQIHLAKRW
;
A
#
# COMPACT_ATOMS: atom_id res chain seq x y z
N MET A 1 -2.55 -22.03 -12.88
CA MET A 1 -2.37 -20.67 -13.44
C MET A 1 -3.62 -20.35 -14.22
N ALA A 2 -4.19 -19.15 -14.04
CA ALA A 2 -5.49 -18.81 -14.60
C ALA A 2 -5.33 -17.97 -15.87
N GLU A 3 -6.05 -18.34 -16.92
CA GLU A 3 -6.16 -17.52 -18.12
C GLU A 3 -7.03 -16.28 -17.84
N LEU A 4 -6.63 -15.13 -18.38
CA LEU A 4 -7.34 -13.88 -18.16
C LEU A 4 -8.57 -13.81 -19.08
N THR A 5 -9.70 -14.32 -18.59
CA THR A 5 -10.97 -14.27 -19.34
C THR A 5 -11.54 -12.85 -19.44
N ARG A 6 -12.42 -12.60 -20.44
CA ARG A 6 -13.14 -11.32 -20.60
C ARG A 6 -13.89 -10.89 -19.34
N LYS A 7 -14.56 -11.84 -18.68
CA LYS A 7 -15.29 -11.58 -17.43
C LYS A 7 -14.32 -11.17 -16.31
N ALA A 8 -13.25 -11.94 -16.11
CA ALA A 8 -12.25 -11.63 -15.10
C ALA A 8 -11.62 -10.24 -15.32
N PHE A 9 -11.36 -9.87 -16.57
CA PHE A 9 -10.82 -8.54 -16.89
C PHE A 9 -11.81 -7.42 -16.60
N HIS A 10 -13.09 -7.61 -16.95
CA HIS A 10 -14.15 -6.66 -16.60
C HIS A 10 -14.26 -6.51 -15.07
N ASP A 11 -14.29 -7.62 -14.33
CA ASP A 11 -14.38 -7.61 -12.87
C ASP A 11 -13.17 -6.90 -12.24
N LEU A 12 -11.95 -7.12 -12.77
CA LEU A 12 -10.76 -6.38 -12.34
C LEU A 12 -10.84 -4.88 -12.61
N ALA A 13 -11.41 -4.45 -13.74
CA ALA A 13 -11.59 -3.04 -14.04
C ALA A 13 -12.57 -2.36 -13.07
N VAL A 14 -13.65 -3.06 -12.69
CA VAL A 14 -14.58 -2.60 -11.66
C VAL A 14 -13.89 -2.54 -10.30
N GLU A 15 -13.16 -3.59 -9.90
CA GLU A 15 -12.41 -3.62 -8.65
C GLU A 15 -11.39 -2.46 -8.57
N CYS A 16 -10.69 -2.15 -9.66
CA CYS A 16 -9.76 -1.02 -9.70
C CYS A 16 -10.46 0.32 -9.48
N ARG A 17 -11.63 0.54 -10.08
CA ARG A 17 -12.43 1.74 -9.89
C ARG A 17 -12.91 1.86 -8.45
N ASP A 18 -13.45 0.79 -7.89
CA ASP A 18 -14.00 0.81 -6.53
C ASP A 18 -12.88 0.99 -5.49
N LEU A 19 -11.70 0.39 -5.72
CA LEU A 19 -10.51 0.60 -4.89
C LEU A 19 -9.99 2.05 -4.99
N ALA A 20 -9.99 2.65 -6.18
CA ALA A 20 -9.60 4.06 -6.36
C ALA A 20 -10.53 5.02 -5.60
N GLN A 21 -11.84 4.77 -5.65
CA GLN A 21 -12.84 5.55 -4.89
C GLN A 21 -12.73 5.36 -3.38
N GLU A 22 -12.35 4.17 -2.93
CA GLU A 22 -12.11 3.91 -1.51
C GLU A 22 -10.84 4.63 -1.02
N LEU A 23 -9.75 4.57 -1.78
CA LEU A 23 -8.51 5.27 -1.47
C LEU A 23 -8.73 6.80 -1.35
N ALA A 24 -9.64 7.35 -2.17
CA ALA A 24 -10.06 8.76 -2.12
C ALA A 24 -10.53 9.26 -0.76
N ARG A 25 -11.07 8.35 0.05
CA ARG A 25 -11.69 8.68 1.33
C ARG A 25 -10.68 8.71 2.48
N HIS A 26 -9.44 8.31 2.23
CA HIS A 26 -8.43 8.14 3.26
C HIS A 26 -7.34 9.21 3.17
N GLU A 27 -6.70 9.50 4.31
CA GLU A 27 -5.63 10.49 4.39
C GLU A 27 -4.33 9.95 3.79
N GLN A 28 -3.74 10.72 2.89
CA GLN A 28 -2.70 10.24 1.97
C GLN A 28 -1.37 9.90 2.64
N ASP A 29 -1.02 10.65 3.70
CA ASP A 29 0.23 10.51 4.45
C ASP A 29 0.17 9.46 5.55
N GLN A 30 -1.02 8.94 5.84
CA GLN A 30 -1.21 7.93 6.87
C GLN A 30 -1.04 6.52 6.31
N VAL A 31 -0.71 5.59 7.21
CA VAL A 31 -0.70 4.15 6.92
C VAL A 31 -1.99 3.58 7.45
N ASP A 32 -2.88 3.21 6.55
CA ASP A 32 -4.08 2.46 6.89
C ASP A 32 -3.79 0.95 6.80
N VAL A 33 -3.88 0.29 7.96
CA VAL A 33 -3.61 -1.15 8.10
C VAL A 33 -4.66 -1.99 7.37
N ALA A 34 -5.91 -1.57 7.37
CA ALA A 34 -7.00 -2.27 6.69
C ALA A 34 -6.83 -2.19 5.17
N LEU A 35 -6.51 -1.01 4.63
CA LEU A 35 -6.20 -0.85 3.21
C LEU A 35 -4.95 -1.63 2.80
N CYS A 36 -3.89 -1.62 3.61
CA CYS A 36 -2.70 -2.44 3.35
C CYS A 36 -3.04 -3.93 3.29
N ARG A 37 -3.89 -4.42 4.20
CA ARG A 37 -4.33 -5.82 4.21
C ARG A 37 -5.18 -6.15 2.99
N ARG A 38 -6.17 -5.31 2.68
CA ARG A 38 -7.03 -5.46 1.49
C ARG A 38 -6.20 -5.49 0.21
N PHE A 39 -5.22 -4.59 0.08
CA PHE A 39 -4.29 -4.59 -1.05
C PHE A 39 -3.46 -5.87 -1.11
N ASN A 40 -2.98 -6.37 0.04
CA ASN A 40 -2.21 -7.61 0.11
C ASN A 40 -3.04 -8.88 -0.18
N GLU A 41 -4.35 -8.85 0.05
CA GLU A 41 -5.27 -9.92 -0.35
C GLU A 41 -5.65 -9.84 -1.83
N TRP A 42 -5.68 -8.62 -2.38
CA TRP A 42 -5.99 -8.36 -3.79
C TRP A 42 -4.81 -8.66 -4.73
N LEU A 43 -3.59 -8.25 -4.37
CA LEU A 43 -2.41 -8.38 -5.21
C LEU A 43 -2.12 -9.82 -5.67
N PRO A 44 -2.17 -10.87 -4.81
CA PRO A 44 -1.99 -12.25 -5.24
C PRO A 44 -3.06 -12.73 -6.19
N ARG A 45 -4.32 -12.30 -6.03
CA ARG A 45 -5.42 -12.62 -6.95
C ARG A 45 -5.16 -12.06 -8.34
N LEU A 46 -4.61 -10.85 -8.41
CA LEU A 46 -4.24 -10.21 -9.66
C LEU A 46 -3.02 -10.88 -10.32
N LEU A 47 -2.02 -11.27 -9.52
CA LEU A 47 -0.82 -11.97 -9.99
C LEU A 47 -1.06 -13.46 -10.32
N ALA A 48 -2.25 -14.00 -10.02
CA ALA A 48 -2.64 -15.36 -10.41
C ALA A 48 -2.88 -15.50 -11.92
N TYR A 49 -3.11 -14.38 -12.62
CA TYR A 49 -3.25 -14.32 -14.06
C TYR A 49 -1.88 -14.17 -14.72
N ASP A 50 -1.47 -15.15 -15.52
CA ASP A 50 -0.18 -15.17 -16.22
C ASP A 50 0.17 -13.89 -16.98
N PRO A 51 -0.72 -13.32 -17.82
CA PRO A 51 -0.37 -12.10 -18.56
C PRO A 51 -0.10 -10.90 -17.65
N LEU A 52 -0.74 -10.84 -16.47
CA LEU A 52 -0.54 -9.74 -15.53
C LEU A 52 0.72 -9.95 -14.69
N ARG A 53 1.02 -11.21 -14.34
CA ARG A 53 2.23 -11.58 -13.61
C ARG A 53 3.51 -11.20 -14.37
N LEU A 54 3.51 -11.38 -15.70
CA LEU A 54 4.65 -11.05 -16.55
C LEU A 54 4.93 -9.53 -16.62
N VAL A 55 3.89 -8.71 -16.52
CA VAL A 55 4.00 -7.24 -16.67
C VAL A 55 4.16 -6.52 -15.32
N LEU A 56 3.73 -7.15 -14.22
CA LEU A 56 3.72 -6.57 -12.86
C LEU A 56 4.71 -7.22 -11.86
N PRO A 57 5.89 -7.77 -12.24
CA PRO A 57 6.73 -8.53 -11.31
C PRO A 57 7.38 -7.66 -10.21
N THR A 58 7.34 -6.34 -10.35
CA THR A 58 7.96 -5.38 -9.42
C THR A 58 6.99 -4.85 -8.37
N LEU A 59 5.73 -5.26 -8.37
CA LEU A 59 4.76 -4.87 -7.35
C LEU A 59 5.02 -5.65 -6.05
N THR A 60 5.51 -4.93 -5.05
CA THR A 60 5.71 -5.46 -3.70
C THR A 60 4.43 -5.36 -2.88
N PRO A 61 4.22 -6.26 -1.90
CA PRO A 61 3.12 -6.13 -0.95
C PRO A 61 3.21 -4.81 -0.16
N ALA A 62 2.07 -4.31 0.30
CA ALA A 62 1.99 -3.19 1.21
C ALA A 62 2.46 -3.59 2.61
N ARG A 63 3.25 -2.72 3.25
CA ARG A 63 3.77 -2.90 4.62
C ARG A 63 2.82 -2.19 5.60
N PRO A 64 2.04 -2.92 6.42
CA PRO A 64 1.10 -2.33 7.36
C PRO A 64 1.82 -1.87 8.65
N LEU A 65 2.85 -1.03 8.51
CA LEU A 65 3.67 -0.56 9.63
C LEU A 65 3.28 0.87 9.97
N THR A 66 2.54 1.04 11.06
CA THR A 66 2.17 2.35 11.58
C THR A 66 3.24 2.89 12.52
N ARG A 67 3.26 4.21 12.71
CA ARG A 67 4.15 4.87 13.66
C ARG A 67 3.94 4.33 15.09
N ASN A 68 2.69 4.08 15.47
CA ASN A 68 2.34 3.56 16.80
C ASN A 68 2.88 2.14 17.03
N MET A 69 2.91 1.29 16.01
CA MET A 69 3.51 -0.04 16.12
C MET A 69 5.02 0.03 16.38
N LEU A 70 5.71 0.98 15.74
CA LEU A 70 7.13 1.19 15.99
C LEU A 70 7.41 1.71 17.41
N PHE A 71 6.61 2.67 17.88
CA PHE A 71 6.69 3.13 19.27
C PHE A 71 6.47 1.98 20.25
N ALA A 72 5.41 1.20 20.06
CA ALA A 72 5.11 0.06 20.91
C ALA A 72 6.26 -0.96 20.93
N ALA A 73 6.86 -1.25 19.77
CA ALA A 73 8.00 -2.16 19.68
C ALA A 73 9.23 -1.63 20.44
N VAL A 74 9.59 -0.36 20.25
CA VAL A 74 10.72 0.27 20.96
C VAL A 74 10.46 0.26 22.47
N THR A 75 9.29 0.69 22.91
CA THR A 75 8.91 0.71 24.33
C THR A 75 8.97 -0.70 24.93
N LEU A 76 8.42 -1.71 24.25
CA LEU A 76 8.45 -3.08 24.72
C LEU A 76 9.88 -3.62 24.87
N ILE A 77 10.72 -3.41 23.85
CA ILE A 77 12.12 -3.82 23.87
C ILE A 77 12.85 -3.17 25.05
N SER A 78 12.61 -1.88 25.29
CA SER A 78 13.24 -1.15 26.39
C SER A 78 12.76 -1.59 27.76
N VAL A 79 11.49 -1.98 27.91
CA VAL A 79 10.97 -2.60 29.14
C VAL A 79 11.63 -3.96 29.37
N ILE A 80 11.75 -4.80 28.34
CA ILE A 80 12.43 -6.11 28.44
C ILE A 80 13.89 -5.92 28.86
N LEU A 81 14.61 -5.01 28.21
CA LEU A 81 15.98 -4.65 28.57
C LEU A 81 16.08 -4.17 30.02
N ALA A 82 15.17 -3.28 30.44
CA ALA A 82 15.14 -2.81 31.81
C ALA A 82 14.94 -3.95 32.80
N LEU A 83 14.09 -4.94 32.51
CA LEU A 83 13.83 -6.11 33.36
C LEU A 83 15.00 -7.11 33.40
N VAL A 84 15.63 -7.40 32.26
CA VAL A 84 16.74 -8.37 32.16
C VAL A 84 17.99 -7.85 32.89
N PHE A 85 18.20 -6.54 32.89
CA PHE A 85 19.44 -5.92 33.36
C PHE A 85 19.28 -5.14 34.68
N GLN A 86 18.27 -5.46 35.51
CA GLN A 86 18.02 -4.76 36.79
C GLN A 86 19.15 -4.93 37.81
N GLU A 87 19.76 -6.11 37.88
CA GLU A 87 20.73 -6.49 38.91
C GLU A 87 22.16 -5.93 38.68
N PRO A 88 22.77 -6.00 37.48
CA PRO A 88 24.20 -5.70 37.35
C PRO A 88 24.57 -4.21 37.21
N LEU A 89 23.63 -3.32 36.87
CA LEU A 89 23.97 -2.03 36.23
C LEU A 89 23.42 -0.76 36.92
N GLY A 90 22.62 -0.90 37.98
CA GLY A 90 22.21 0.21 38.86
C GLY A 90 21.39 1.34 38.20
N ARG A 91 21.25 2.49 38.91
CA ARG A 91 20.42 3.63 38.46
C ARG A 91 20.92 4.28 37.16
N LEU A 92 22.23 4.27 36.91
CA LEU A 92 22.82 4.89 35.72
C LEU A 92 22.30 4.23 34.42
N PHE A 93 22.11 2.92 34.45
CA PHE A 93 21.61 2.15 33.30
C PHE A 93 20.12 2.38 33.05
N LEU A 94 19.31 2.52 34.10
CA LEU A 94 17.92 2.96 33.98
C LEU A 94 17.82 4.35 33.35
N PHE A 95 18.64 5.31 33.77
CA PHE A 95 18.71 6.63 33.14
C PHE A 95 19.13 6.54 31.67
N ALA A 96 20.10 5.69 31.33
CA ALA A 96 20.54 5.47 29.95
C ALA A 96 19.41 4.88 29.08
N ILE A 97 18.67 3.88 29.57
CA ILE A 97 17.52 3.32 28.84
C ILE A 97 16.45 4.38 28.60
N VAL A 98 16.04 5.12 29.64
CA VAL A 98 14.99 6.14 29.50
C VAL A 98 15.41 7.23 28.52
N SER A 99 16.67 7.66 28.60
CA SER A 99 17.23 8.65 27.66
C SER A 99 17.26 8.11 26.23
N ALA A 100 17.67 6.85 26.04
CA ALA A 100 17.71 6.18 24.74
C ALA A 100 16.31 6.01 24.13
N VAL A 101 15.31 5.64 24.93
CA VAL A 101 13.90 5.55 24.50
C VAL A 101 13.39 6.92 24.07
N THR A 102 13.63 7.95 24.88
CA THR A 102 13.17 9.31 24.57
C THR A 102 13.82 9.83 23.29
N LEU A 103 15.12 9.62 23.12
CA LEU A 103 15.84 10.01 21.92
C LEU A 103 15.32 9.26 20.70
N THR A 104 15.11 7.95 20.83
CA THR A 104 14.54 7.12 19.76
C THR A 104 13.13 7.55 19.43
N ALA A 105 12.35 7.97 20.42
CA ALA A 105 10.99 8.46 20.19
C ALA A 105 11.00 9.76 19.35
N ILE A 106 11.90 10.69 19.68
CA ILE A 106 12.09 11.93 18.93
C ILE A 106 12.54 11.64 17.50
N THR A 107 13.52 10.75 17.32
CA THR A 107 13.99 10.40 15.96
C THR A 107 12.88 9.75 15.13
N LEU A 108 12.04 8.91 15.74
CA LEU A 108 10.94 8.24 15.04
C LEU A 108 9.85 9.22 14.56
N PHE A 109 9.65 10.34 15.25
CA PHE A 109 8.79 11.43 14.79
C PHE A 109 9.36 12.17 13.57
N LEU A 110 10.68 12.28 13.48
CA LEU A 110 11.38 12.93 12.36
C LEU A 110 11.45 12.02 11.11
N VAL A 111 11.41 10.69 11.28
CA VAL A 111 11.47 9.75 10.15
C VAL A 111 10.14 9.74 9.39
N PRO A 112 10.14 10.03 8.06
CA PRO A 112 8.92 10.03 7.26
C PRO A 112 8.36 8.61 7.12
N VAL A 113 7.04 8.51 7.21
CA VAL A 113 6.31 7.23 7.28
C VAL A 113 6.61 6.30 6.10
N ARG A 114 6.84 6.89 4.92
CA ARG A 114 7.22 6.19 3.68
C ARG A 114 8.44 5.27 3.78
N LEU A 115 9.32 5.46 4.78
CA LEU A 115 10.53 4.65 4.93
C LEU A 115 10.25 3.30 5.60
N TYR A 116 9.20 3.19 6.42
CA TYR A 116 8.88 1.97 7.15
C TYR A 116 7.50 1.40 6.78
N GLY A 117 6.50 2.24 6.53
CA GLY A 117 5.14 1.83 6.16
C GLY A 117 4.82 2.12 4.69
N THR A 118 3.77 1.46 4.18
CA THR A 118 3.16 1.83 2.90
C THR A 118 2.00 2.78 3.18
N THR A 119 2.19 4.06 2.88
CA THR A 119 1.13 5.08 3.00
C THR A 119 0.05 4.88 1.95
N VAL A 120 -1.12 5.48 2.16
CA VAL A 120 -2.23 5.45 1.20
C VAL A 120 -1.77 5.95 -0.18
N ALA A 121 -0.99 7.04 -0.25
CA ALA A 121 -0.42 7.53 -1.50
C ALA A 121 0.47 6.50 -2.24
N LEU A 122 1.23 5.68 -1.51
CA LEU A 122 2.01 4.59 -2.11
C LEU A 122 1.13 3.46 -2.63
N ILE A 123 -0.01 3.18 -1.97
CA ILE A 123 -1.01 2.22 -2.46
C ILE A 123 -1.66 2.78 -3.73
N GLU A 124 -2.09 4.04 -3.75
CA GLU A 124 -2.63 4.71 -4.94
C GLU A 124 -1.67 4.59 -6.13
N GLY A 125 -0.37 4.88 -5.94
CA GLY A 125 0.63 4.74 -6.99
C GLY A 125 0.79 3.30 -7.51
N LYS A 126 0.70 2.30 -6.61
CA LYS A 126 0.72 0.88 -6.99
C LYS A 126 -0.52 0.49 -7.80
N VAL A 127 -1.71 0.93 -7.39
CA VAL A 127 -2.97 0.67 -8.08
C VAL A 127 -2.98 1.37 -9.45
N LEU A 128 -2.51 2.61 -9.52
CA LEU A 128 -2.40 3.36 -10.78
C LEU A 128 -1.53 2.60 -11.80
N ARG A 129 -0.45 1.97 -11.34
CA ARG A 129 0.39 1.13 -12.20
C ARG A 129 -0.38 -0.07 -12.76
N VAL A 130 -1.20 -0.72 -11.95
CA VAL A 130 -2.07 -1.81 -12.39
C VAL A 130 -3.08 -1.32 -13.42
N VAL A 131 -3.76 -0.20 -13.15
CA VAL A 131 -4.74 0.41 -14.05
C VAL A 131 -4.11 0.71 -15.41
N ASN A 132 -2.91 1.31 -15.44
CA ASN A 132 -2.20 1.59 -16.69
C ASN A 132 -1.86 0.32 -17.48
N VAL A 133 -1.52 -0.77 -16.80
CA VAL A 133 -1.23 -2.06 -17.45
C VAL A 133 -2.50 -2.71 -18.00
N LEU A 134 -3.60 -2.65 -17.26
CA LEU A 134 -4.90 -3.10 -17.75
C LEU A 134 -5.34 -2.27 -18.95
N GLU A 135 -5.23 -0.94 -18.89
CA GLU A 135 -5.56 -0.07 -20.01
C GLU A 135 -4.72 -0.39 -21.25
N ALA A 136 -3.40 -0.53 -21.10
CA ALA A 136 -2.52 -0.95 -22.20
C ALA A 136 -2.95 -2.29 -22.80
N LYS A 137 -3.34 -3.27 -21.97
CA LYS A 137 -3.82 -4.59 -22.41
C LYS A 137 -5.22 -4.54 -23.03
N LEU A 138 -6.07 -3.60 -22.63
CA LEU A 138 -7.37 -3.39 -23.27
C LEU A 138 -7.18 -2.88 -24.70
N MET A 139 -6.22 -1.98 -24.90
CA MET A 139 -5.93 -1.36 -26.20
C MET A 139 -5.28 -2.32 -27.21
N THR A 140 -4.72 -3.46 -26.79
CA THR A 140 -4.21 -4.49 -27.73
C THR A 140 -5.34 -5.22 -28.46
N GLY A 141 -6.58 -5.16 -27.96
CA GLY A 141 -7.75 -5.82 -28.58
C GLY A 141 -7.77 -7.35 -28.48
N GLU A 142 -6.72 -7.97 -27.91
CA GLU A 142 -6.55 -9.44 -27.83
C GLU A 142 -7.65 -10.15 -27.03
N MET A 143 -8.37 -9.41 -26.18
CA MET A 143 -9.41 -9.96 -25.31
C MET A 143 -10.73 -10.24 -26.04
N GLY A 144 -10.92 -9.75 -27.28
CA GLY A 144 -12.13 -10.00 -28.08
C GLY A 144 -13.42 -9.48 -27.43
N PHE A 145 -13.37 -8.30 -26.82
CA PHE A 145 -14.56 -7.65 -26.26
C PHE A 145 -15.55 -7.24 -27.35
N THR A 146 -16.85 -7.23 -27.02
CA THR A 146 -17.83 -6.50 -27.81
C THR A 146 -17.59 -5.01 -27.65
N GLU A 147 -18.02 -4.20 -28.61
CA GLU A 147 -17.84 -2.75 -28.59
C GLU A 147 -18.39 -2.11 -27.30
N ALA A 148 -19.61 -2.48 -26.91
CA ALA A 148 -20.22 -2.01 -25.67
C ALA A 148 -19.40 -2.41 -24.42
N ALA A 149 -18.94 -3.66 -24.32
CA ALA A 149 -18.15 -4.12 -23.19
C ALA A 149 -16.78 -3.43 -23.13
N PHE A 150 -16.16 -3.18 -24.29
CA PHE A 150 -14.91 -2.45 -24.40
C PHE A 150 -15.04 -1.04 -23.81
N PHE A 151 -16.07 -0.28 -24.19
CA PHE A 151 -16.28 1.08 -23.68
C PHE A 151 -16.58 1.10 -22.18
N VAL A 152 -17.40 0.18 -21.67
CA VAL A 152 -17.67 0.09 -20.22
C VAL A 152 -16.39 -0.17 -19.42
N VAL A 153 -15.55 -1.10 -19.87
CA VAL A 153 -14.28 -1.42 -19.22
C VAL A 153 -13.32 -0.23 -19.30
N LYS A 154 -13.24 0.42 -20.46
CA LYS A 154 -12.44 1.61 -20.67
C LYS A 154 -12.86 2.74 -19.72
N ASP A 155 -14.15 3.03 -19.62
CA ASP A 155 -14.68 4.07 -18.75
C ASP A 155 -14.36 3.80 -17.28
N ASN A 156 -14.48 2.55 -16.83
CA ASN A 156 -14.11 2.16 -15.46
C ASN A 156 -12.61 2.40 -15.19
N LEU A 157 -11.74 2.02 -16.14
CA LEU A 157 -10.29 2.24 -16.00
C LEU A 157 -9.91 3.72 -16.08
N THR A 158 -10.53 4.49 -16.97
CA THR A 158 -10.30 5.93 -17.09
C THR A 158 -10.79 6.67 -15.84
N ALA A 159 -11.93 6.30 -15.28
CA ALA A 159 -12.42 6.86 -14.02
C ALA A 159 -11.46 6.55 -12.87
N ALA A 160 -11.00 5.30 -12.74
CA ALA A 160 -10.00 4.91 -11.74
C ALA A 160 -8.69 5.70 -11.91
N GLN A 161 -8.22 5.86 -13.15
CA GLN A 161 -6.98 6.57 -13.46
C GLN A 161 -7.09 8.07 -13.13
N ALA A 162 -8.21 8.72 -13.47
CA ALA A 162 -8.46 10.12 -13.17
C ALA A 162 -8.46 10.38 -11.66
N GLU A 163 -9.18 9.55 -10.91
CA GLU A 163 -9.29 9.63 -9.46
C GLU A 163 -7.92 9.47 -8.77
N LEU A 164 -7.17 8.42 -9.13
CA LEU A 164 -5.84 8.15 -8.56
C LEU A 164 -4.83 9.25 -8.92
N ARG A 165 -4.86 9.77 -10.16
CA ARG A 165 -3.96 10.87 -10.56
C ARG A 165 -4.29 12.16 -9.84
N GLN A 166 -5.58 12.46 -9.65
CA GLN A 166 -6.03 13.63 -8.90
C GLN A 166 -5.52 13.56 -7.46
N GLN A 167 -5.70 12.42 -6.80
CA GLN A 167 -5.21 12.19 -5.44
C GLN A 167 -3.69 12.32 -5.35
N ILE A 168 -2.94 11.62 -6.20
CA ILE A 168 -1.46 11.73 -6.19
C ILE A 168 -0.99 13.16 -6.45
N HIS A 169 -1.71 13.92 -7.29
CA HIS A 169 -1.39 15.32 -7.54
C HIS A 169 -1.70 16.22 -6.35
N LEU A 170 -2.80 15.96 -5.63
CA LEU A 170 -3.12 16.63 -4.37
C LEU A 170 -2.06 16.34 -3.30
N ALA A 171 -1.61 15.09 -3.19
CA ALA A 171 -0.56 14.67 -2.24
C ALA A 171 0.76 15.42 -2.45
N LYS A 172 1.13 15.68 -3.71
CA LYS A 172 2.39 16.35 -4.07
C LYS A 172 2.41 17.86 -3.82
N ARG A 173 1.24 18.48 -3.60
CA ARG A 173 1.13 19.94 -3.39
C ARG A 173 1.37 20.36 -1.94
N TRP A 174 1.48 19.40 -1.01
CA TRP A 174 1.74 19.60 0.41
C TRP A 174 3.08 18.96 0.78
#